data_AF-A0AAN6XHT5-F1
#
_entry.id   AF-A0AAN6XHT5-F1
#
_cell.length_a   1.000
_cell.length_b   1.000
_cell.length_c   1.000
_cell.angle_alpha   90.00
_cell.angle_beta   90.00
_cell.angle_gamma   90.00
#
_symmetry.space_group_name_H-M   'P 1'
#
loop_
_entity.id
_entity.type
_entity.pdbx_description
1 polymer ?
#
loop_
_entity_poly.entity_id
_entity_poly.type
_entity_poly.pdbx_seq_one_letter_code
_entity_poly.pdbx_strand_id
1 'polypeptide(L)'
;MAKDFLRHNITHQQSSRTLQSLQSLRQDLAIVEDPYLNNIWDDVLRLTASAQAVKPQQYDSQIGDLTRRLRSFTDEFSNCQRTYQVIKSLVFVEIRRRFSLIPEAENSTNEWLMQEKTGFRKWLESGDGIFWVTGKAGSGKSTLMKFASEHHETENCLHKWAGTEKLHRGSFYFWNQGSELQKSVEGLLRTFLCQIFRHAPELVPKVCAKAPDAWTVGELRKTLEAVFDMGCIAAKFCFFIDGLDEYHGDEEDIAHLLSFLSRHHGTIKLCVSSRPRPLLDDFFDGNRKTLTISDHTKDDMRRYVLHRLQPNAKFQKFRACDPVCGEIISIIADIAKGVWLWVFLVTRDLVRAVNRNEGITKLREILDRFPEDLEAYFKFIIDGVHPIHKQDMARIFLITVEEVQPLPLFAFSLLEREKLDPLYAMKAPISPLVGLAADEVKVQKDRLHNRCSDLLIVDDGPHPVFLDHPVDFLHRTVRDYLRDCHYQQLTDILKSQFQPLVSLGHMMLFLLKGLPPINIQKPTQITRLIQIVDELLYYAHEAEKLDGSTTSPLAPILDEMDRVCTFFTAASMRYHWTHLRDMPRV
;
A
#
# COMPACT_ATOMS: atom_id res chain seq x y z
N MET A 1 12.16 -53.73 21.10
CA MET A 1 12.74 -52.39 21.39
C MET A 1 12.91 -51.51 20.15
N ALA A 2 13.84 -51.79 19.21
CA ALA A 2 13.98 -50.95 18.00
C ALA A 2 12.78 -51.05 17.02
N LYS A 3 12.16 -52.24 16.90
CA LYS A 3 10.93 -52.49 16.13
C LYS A 3 9.70 -51.77 16.69
N ASP A 4 9.63 -51.62 18.02
CA ASP A 4 8.53 -50.96 18.72
C ASP A 4 8.69 -49.44 18.69
N PHE A 5 9.93 -48.93 18.77
CA PHE A 5 10.24 -47.51 18.58
C PHE A 5 9.92 -47.04 17.16
N LEU A 6 10.18 -47.88 16.15
CA LEU A 6 9.83 -47.62 14.75
C LEU A 6 8.31 -47.71 14.48
N ARG A 7 7.61 -48.67 15.09
CA ARG A 7 6.15 -48.78 15.01
C ARG A 7 5.42 -47.63 15.72
N HIS A 8 5.99 -47.08 16.78
CA HIS A 8 5.37 -46.03 17.57
C HIS A 8 5.61 -44.62 17.00
N ASN A 9 6.78 -44.36 16.40
CA ASN A 9 7.13 -43.04 15.85
C ASN A 9 6.94 -42.89 14.33
N ILE A 10 6.80 -44.00 13.58
CA ILE A 10 6.53 -43.98 12.14
C ILE A 10 5.24 -44.75 11.86
N THR A 11 4.10 -44.20 12.27
CA THR A 11 2.87 -44.56 11.56
C THR A 11 2.89 -43.80 10.24
N HIS A 12 2.87 -44.54 9.12
CA HIS A 12 2.84 -44.00 7.75
C HIS A 12 1.80 -42.87 7.56
N GLN A 13 0.73 -42.89 8.36
CA GLN A 13 -0.29 -41.84 8.43
C GLN A 13 0.17 -40.54 9.12
N GLN A 14 0.92 -40.58 10.22
CA GLN A 14 1.43 -39.38 10.87
C GLN A 14 2.44 -38.67 9.99
N SER A 15 3.42 -39.39 9.45
CA SER A 15 4.42 -38.80 8.54
C SER A 15 3.79 -38.20 7.28
N SER A 16 2.76 -38.86 6.71
CA SER A 16 2.00 -38.36 5.55
C SER A 16 1.17 -37.11 5.87
N ARG A 17 0.50 -37.07 7.02
CA ARG A 17 -0.24 -35.87 7.47
C ARG A 17 0.68 -34.69 7.75
N THR A 18 1.83 -34.93 8.37
CA THR A 18 2.83 -33.89 8.66
C THR A 18 3.37 -33.27 7.36
N LEU A 19 3.58 -34.08 6.32
CA LEU A 19 4.05 -33.59 5.03
C LEU A 19 2.99 -32.84 4.22
N GLN A 20 1.75 -33.32 4.23
CA GLN A 20 0.62 -32.59 3.67
C GLN A 20 0.44 -31.24 4.38
N SER A 21 0.60 -31.22 5.70
CA SER A 21 0.58 -29.98 6.48
C SER A 21 1.74 -29.05 6.09
N LEU A 22 2.95 -29.56 5.88
CA LEU A 22 4.09 -28.78 5.38
C LEU A 22 3.87 -28.21 3.98
N GLN A 23 3.37 -29.02 3.04
CA GLN A 23 3.06 -28.58 1.68
C GLN A 23 1.97 -27.52 1.67
N SER A 24 0.90 -27.70 2.46
CA SER A 24 -0.14 -26.69 2.69
C SER A 24 0.46 -25.40 3.24
N LEU A 25 1.31 -25.48 4.27
CA LEU A 25 1.97 -24.32 4.89
C LEU A 25 2.83 -23.52 3.89
N ARG A 26 3.55 -24.21 3.01
CA ARG A 26 4.41 -23.58 1.98
C ARG A 26 3.58 -22.93 0.89
N GLN A 27 2.50 -23.60 0.44
CA GLN A 27 1.56 -23.06 -0.55
C GLN A 27 0.84 -21.82 -0.02
N ASP A 28 0.35 -21.84 1.22
CA ASP A 28 -0.35 -20.71 1.86
C ASP A 28 0.51 -19.43 1.90
N LEU A 29 1.84 -19.56 1.91
CA LEU A 29 2.77 -18.44 2.01
C LEU A 29 3.51 -18.06 0.72
N ALA A 30 3.27 -18.79 -0.38
CA ALA A 30 4.03 -18.62 -1.63
C ALA A 30 5.56 -18.67 -1.42
N ILE A 31 6.04 -19.55 -0.54
CA ILE A 31 7.47 -19.77 -0.32
C ILE A 31 8.03 -20.50 -1.56
N VAL A 32 9.12 -19.99 -2.14
CA VAL A 32 9.78 -20.62 -3.30
C VAL A 32 10.21 -22.05 -2.94
N GLU A 33 9.90 -23.01 -3.83
CA GLU A 33 10.15 -24.44 -3.60
C GLU A 33 11.64 -24.73 -3.41
N ASP A 34 11.98 -25.41 -2.32
CA ASP A 34 13.31 -26.00 -2.10
C ASP A 34 13.23 -27.49 -2.48
N PRO A 35 13.95 -27.95 -3.52
CA PRO A 35 13.98 -29.35 -3.95
C PRO A 35 14.46 -30.33 -2.88
N TYR A 36 15.15 -29.85 -1.85
CA TYR A 36 15.78 -30.66 -0.81
C TYR A 36 14.79 -31.48 0.02
N LEU A 37 13.63 -30.92 0.36
CA LEU A 37 12.58 -31.59 1.14
C LEU A 37 11.91 -32.74 0.39
N ASN A 38 11.69 -32.58 -0.92
CA ASN A 38 11.16 -33.64 -1.77
C ASN A 38 12.14 -34.81 -1.85
N ASN A 39 13.44 -34.51 -1.92
CA ASN A 39 14.50 -35.53 -1.90
C ASN A 39 14.56 -36.28 -0.56
N ILE A 40 14.42 -35.57 0.58
CA ILE A 40 14.37 -36.20 1.91
C ILE A 40 13.14 -37.11 2.02
N TRP A 41 11.98 -36.69 1.51
CA TRP A 41 10.76 -37.47 1.54
C TRP A 41 10.86 -38.76 0.72
N ASP A 42 11.32 -38.64 -0.52
CA ASP A 42 11.53 -39.79 -1.40
C ASP A 42 12.52 -40.77 -0.79
N ASP A 43 13.57 -40.27 -0.15
CA ASP A 43 14.54 -41.11 0.56
C ASP A 43 13.96 -41.79 1.80
N VAL A 44 13.16 -41.10 2.61
CA VAL A 44 12.50 -41.69 3.77
C VAL A 44 11.56 -42.80 3.32
N LEU A 45 10.77 -42.58 2.27
CA LEU A 45 9.89 -43.58 1.66
C LEU A 45 10.66 -44.78 1.09
N ARG A 46 11.77 -44.54 0.38
CA ARG A 46 12.66 -45.58 -0.13
C ARG A 46 13.23 -46.43 1.02
N LEU A 47 13.63 -45.81 2.11
CA LEU A 47 14.25 -46.48 3.25
C LEU A 47 13.24 -47.28 4.09
N THR A 48 12.05 -46.76 4.36
CA THR A 48 10.98 -47.53 5.02
C THR A 48 10.51 -48.71 4.18
N ALA A 49 10.47 -48.57 2.85
CA ALA A 49 10.20 -49.69 1.94
C ALA A 49 11.32 -50.74 2.00
N SER A 50 12.59 -50.32 2.01
CA SER A 50 13.75 -51.23 2.07
C SER A 50 13.87 -51.96 3.41
N ALA A 51 13.46 -51.34 4.52
CA ALA A 51 13.52 -51.93 5.87
C ALA A 51 12.63 -53.18 6.02
N GLN A 52 11.69 -53.42 5.10
CA GLN A 52 10.86 -54.62 5.08
C GLN A 52 11.56 -55.84 4.45
N ALA A 53 12.72 -55.67 3.80
CA ALA A 53 13.36 -56.70 2.98
C ALA A 53 14.75 -57.20 3.46
N VAL A 54 15.25 -56.75 4.62
CA VAL A 54 16.68 -56.92 4.99
C VAL A 54 16.93 -58.05 5.99
N LYS A 55 18.11 -58.68 5.90
CA LYS A 55 18.59 -59.77 6.78
C LYS A 55 19.19 -59.24 8.11
N PRO A 56 19.18 -60.04 9.20
CA PRO A 56 19.45 -59.60 10.58
C PRO A 56 20.78 -58.86 10.83
N GLN A 57 21.81 -59.07 10.00
CA GLN A 57 23.16 -58.55 10.21
C GLN A 57 23.38 -57.11 9.71
N GLN A 58 22.43 -56.52 8.98
CA GLN A 58 22.48 -55.13 8.48
C GLN A 58 21.46 -54.19 9.17
N TYR A 59 20.75 -54.68 10.21
CA TYR A 59 19.67 -53.95 10.86
C TYR A 59 20.14 -52.72 11.64
N ASP A 60 21.25 -52.80 12.38
CA ASP A 60 21.65 -51.72 13.30
C ASP A 60 22.16 -50.48 12.57
N SER A 61 22.89 -50.63 11.46
CA SER A 61 23.36 -49.48 10.66
C SER A 61 22.20 -48.79 9.94
N GLN A 62 21.25 -49.56 9.38
CA GLN A 62 20.08 -49.01 8.70
C GLN A 62 19.09 -48.33 9.67
N ILE A 63 18.90 -48.87 10.88
CA ILE A 63 18.08 -48.23 11.91
C ILE A 63 18.75 -46.94 12.42
N GLY A 64 20.09 -46.95 12.56
CA GLY A 64 20.86 -45.75 12.89
C GLY A 64 20.69 -44.64 11.85
N ASP A 65 20.80 -44.98 10.57
CA ASP A 65 20.62 -44.03 9.45
C ASP A 65 19.17 -43.53 9.34
N LEU A 66 18.18 -44.41 9.52
CA LEU A 66 16.77 -44.02 9.51
C LEU A 66 16.44 -43.09 10.69
N THR A 67 16.97 -43.37 11.88
CA THR A 67 16.80 -42.51 13.07
C THR A 67 17.45 -41.14 12.84
N ARG A 68 18.65 -41.09 12.24
CA ARG A 68 19.33 -39.83 11.90
C ARG A 68 18.48 -39.01 10.92
N ARG A 69 17.93 -39.64 9.89
CA ARG A 69 17.07 -38.98 8.88
C ARG A 69 15.74 -38.50 9.46
N LEU A 70 15.10 -39.26 10.34
CA LEU A 70 13.86 -38.82 11.02
C LEU A 70 14.07 -37.64 11.95
N ARG A 71 15.22 -37.60 12.65
CA ARG A 71 15.62 -36.42 13.44
C ARG A 71 15.80 -35.21 12.52
N SER A 72 16.56 -35.36 11.44
CA SER A 72 16.73 -34.30 10.42
C SER A 72 15.38 -33.80 9.89
N PHE A 73 14.43 -34.69 9.62
CA PHE A 73 13.09 -34.34 9.15
C PHE A 73 12.29 -33.57 10.22
N THR A 74 12.40 -33.96 11.49
CA THR A 74 11.70 -33.28 12.60
C THR A 74 12.30 -31.90 12.88
N ASP A 75 13.62 -31.76 12.78
CA ASP A 75 14.32 -30.48 12.88
C ASP A 75 13.92 -29.55 11.73
N GLU A 76 13.85 -30.07 10.51
CA GLU A 76 13.40 -29.34 9.33
C GLU A 76 11.93 -28.92 9.43
N PHE A 77 11.05 -29.82 9.92
CA PHE A 77 9.66 -29.49 10.18
C PHE A 77 9.53 -28.33 11.18
N SER A 78 10.29 -28.38 12.27
CA SER A 78 10.30 -27.35 13.30
C SER A 78 10.81 -26.01 12.76
N ASN A 79 11.83 -26.04 11.90
CA ASN A 79 12.34 -24.84 11.21
C ASN A 79 11.29 -24.27 10.25
N CYS A 80 10.64 -25.09 9.43
CA CYS A 80 9.56 -24.66 8.53
C CYS A 80 8.39 -24.04 9.30
N GLN A 81 7.98 -24.66 10.42
CA GLN A 81 6.93 -24.12 11.27
C GLN A 81 7.34 -22.76 11.86
N ARG A 82 8.58 -22.63 12.35
CA ARG A 82 9.12 -21.36 12.86
C ARG A 82 9.14 -20.29 11.77
N THR A 83 9.65 -20.63 10.58
CA THR A 83 9.69 -19.76 9.41
C THR A 83 8.30 -19.25 9.05
N TYR A 84 7.31 -20.15 9.04
CA TYR A 84 5.93 -19.79 8.80
C TYR A 84 5.39 -18.81 9.83
N GLN A 85 5.59 -19.06 11.13
CA GLN A 85 5.08 -18.18 12.19
C GLN A 85 5.72 -16.79 12.13
N VAL A 86 7.02 -16.72 11.85
CA VAL A 86 7.75 -15.45 11.69
C VAL A 86 7.26 -14.67 10.47
N ILE A 87 7.14 -15.32 9.30
CA ILE A 87 6.64 -14.65 8.09
C ILE A 87 5.20 -14.20 8.30
N LYS A 88 4.35 -15.05 8.90
CA LYS A 88 2.95 -14.72 9.20
C LYS A 88 2.83 -13.51 10.14
N SER A 89 3.70 -13.38 11.15
CA SER A 89 3.66 -12.24 12.07
C SER A 89 4.17 -10.93 11.44
N LEU A 90 4.99 -11.01 10.39
CA LEU A 90 5.43 -9.84 9.63
C LEU A 90 4.35 -9.31 8.67
N VAL A 91 3.52 -10.19 8.10
CA VAL A 91 2.49 -9.83 7.11
C VAL A 91 1.37 -8.98 7.72
N PHE A 92 0.89 -7.99 6.97
CA PHE A 92 -0.34 -7.25 7.23
C PHE A 92 -1.18 -7.16 5.95
N VAL A 93 -2.49 -6.90 6.09
CA VAL A 93 -3.47 -7.04 5.01
C VAL A 93 -3.14 -6.14 3.81
N GLU A 94 -2.67 -4.93 4.08
CA GLU A 94 -2.43 -3.89 3.07
C GLU A 94 -1.00 -3.88 2.51
N ILE A 95 -0.17 -4.88 2.83
CA ILE A 95 1.28 -4.90 2.55
C ILE A 95 1.66 -4.70 1.07
N ARG A 96 0.77 -5.09 0.14
CA ARG A 96 0.94 -4.84 -1.31
C ARG A 96 -0.07 -3.85 -1.89
N ARG A 97 -0.99 -3.31 -1.09
CA ARG A 97 -2.13 -2.52 -1.59
C ARG A 97 -1.67 -1.30 -2.39
N ARG A 98 -0.77 -0.49 -1.82
CA ARG A 98 -0.25 0.69 -2.52
C ARG A 98 0.41 0.32 -3.84
N PHE A 99 1.27 -0.69 -3.82
CA PHE A 99 1.95 -1.19 -5.01
C PHE A 99 0.99 -1.61 -6.13
N SER A 100 -0.07 -2.37 -5.78
CA SER A 100 -1.06 -2.84 -6.74
C SER A 100 -1.90 -1.72 -7.34
N LEU A 101 -2.11 -0.62 -6.60
CA LEU A 101 -2.87 0.55 -7.07
C LEU A 101 -2.05 1.49 -7.96
N ILE A 102 -0.71 1.37 -7.96
CA ILE A 102 0.12 2.16 -8.86
C ILE A 102 -0.09 1.65 -10.29
N PRO A 103 -0.55 2.51 -11.22
CA PRO A 103 -0.72 2.12 -12.62
C PRO A 103 0.60 1.65 -13.23
N GLU A 104 0.52 0.67 -14.12
CA GLU A 104 1.65 0.31 -14.96
C GLU A 104 2.10 1.51 -15.81
N ALA A 105 3.40 1.57 -16.08
CA ALA A 105 3.90 2.51 -17.08
C ALA A 105 3.24 2.22 -18.43
N GLU A 106 2.80 3.27 -19.13
CA GLU A 106 2.23 3.09 -20.46
C GLU A 106 3.32 2.57 -21.41
N ASN A 107 2.93 1.77 -22.42
CA ASN A 107 3.87 1.17 -23.35
C ASN A 107 4.85 2.23 -23.90
N SER A 108 6.14 1.89 -23.82
CA SER A 108 7.28 2.73 -24.21
C SER A 108 7.56 3.95 -23.34
N THR A 109 6.86 4.18 -22.24
CA THR A 109 7.24 5.22 -21.25
C THR A 109 8.26 4.67 -20.24
N ASN A 110 9.05 5.55 -19.63
CA ASN A 110 10.10 5.24 -18.65
C ASN A 110 11.31 4.43 -19.15
N GLU A 111 11.31 3.95 -20.40
CA GLU A 111 12.47 3.25 -21.00
C GLU A 111 13.76 4.07 -20.96
N TRP A 112 13.63 5.40 -20.95
CA TRP A 112 14.75 6.32 -20.81
C TRP A 112 15.54 6.12 -19.52
N LEU A 113 14.95 5.51 -18.48
CA LEU A 113 15.62 5.24 -17.20
C LEU A 113 16.89 4.39 -17.40
N MET A 114 16.87 3.43 -18.32
CA MET A 114 17.99 2.51 -18.57
C MET A 114 19.07 3.09 -19.50
N GLN A 115 18.87 4.30 -20.02
CA GLN A 115 19.85 4.99 -20.86
C GLN A 115 21.06 5.46 -20.04
N GLU A 116 22.24 5.51 -20.66
CA GLU A 116 23.49 5.87 -19.96
C GLU A 116 23.44 7.24 -19.26
N LYS A 117 22.72 8.20 -19.87
CA LYS A 117 22.59 9.58 -19.38
C LYS A 117 21.98 9.70 -17.98
N THR A 118 21.21 8.71 -17.53
CA THR A 118 20.56 8.73 -16.21
C THR A 118 21.52 8.26 -15.11
N GLY A 119 22.59 7.54 -15.47
CA GLY A 119 23.48 6.87 -14.52
C GLY A 119 22.84 5.69 -13.78
N PHE A 120 21.54 5.41 -13.95
CA PHE A 120 20.82 4.37 -13.19
C PHE A 120 21.36 2.97 -13.50
N ARG A 121 21.52 2.64 -14.79
CA ARG A 121 22.11 1.36 -15.20
C ARG A 121 23.51 1.16 -14.64
N LYS A 122 24.37 2.17 -14.73
CA LYS A 122 25.73 2.13 -14.18
C LYS A 122 25.70 1.92 -12.66
N TRP A 123 24.77 2.59 -11.98
CA TRP A 123 24.55 2.40 -10.55
C TRP A 123 24.12 0.96 -10.23
N LEU A 124 23.20 0.37 -10.99
CA LEU A 124 22.77 -1.02 -10.80
C LEU A 124 23.94 -2.01 -10.96
N GLU A 125 24.72 -1.89 -12.05
CA GLU A 125 25.77 -2.86 -12.40
C GLU A 125 27.04 -2.72 -11.55
N SER A 126 27.41 -1.51 -11.13
CA SER A 126 28.73 -1.24 -10.52
C SER A 126 28.74 -0.17 -9.43
N GLY A 127 27.62 0.52 -9.19
CA GLY A 127 27.53 1.54 -8.17
C GLY A 127 27.43 0.99 -6.75
N ASP A 128 27.06 1.85 -5.81
CA ASP A 128 26.83 1.51 -4.40
C ASP A 128 25.92 2.54 -3.73
N GLY A 129 25.38 2.26 -2.56
CA GLY A 129 24.61 3.20 -1.75
C GLY A 129 23.29 3.66 -2.40
N ILE A 130 22.92 4.91 -2.16
CA ILE A 130 21.60 5.46 -2.50
C ILE A 130 21.58 6.10 -3.89
N PHE A 131 20.59 5.73 -4.70
CA PHE A 131 20.15 6.41 -5.91
C PHE A 131 18.82 7.12 -5.61
N TRP A 132 18.76 8.43 -5.80
CA TRP A 132 17.60 9.24 -5.43
C TRP A 132 16.87 9.74 -6.67
N VAL A 133 15.58 9.46 -6.75
CA VAL A 133 14.67 9.95 -7.79
C VAL A 133 13.82 11.08 -7.21
N THR A 134 14.06 12.30 -7.68
CA THR A 134 13.33 13.49 -7.24
C THR A 134 12.41 14.03 -8.33
N GLY A 135 11.33 14.70 -7.93
CA GLY A 135 10.38 15.28 -8.85
C GLY A 135 9.17 15.91 -8.19
N LYS A 136 8.51 16.80 -8.92
CA LYS A 136 7.30 17.50 -8.46
C LYS A 136 6.16 16.54 -8.13
N ALA A 137 5.16 17.02 -7.40
CA ALA A 137 3.93 16.28 -7.20
C ALA A 137 3.27 15.96 -8.55
N GLY A 138 2.74 14.74 -8.71
CA GLY A 138 2.10 14.32 -9.95
C GLY A 138 3.05 14.11 -11.14
N SER A 139 4.38 14.07 -10.95
CA SER A 139 5.35 13.87 -12.04
C SER A 139 5.52 12.42 -12.50
N GLY A 140 4.83 11.46 -11.88
CA GLY A 140 4.92 10.03 -12.23
C GLY A 140 5.99 9.22 -11.48
N LYS A 141 6.53 9.72 -10.36
CA LYS A 141 7.56 9.02 -9.56
C LYS A 141 7.18 7.60 -9.17
N SER A 142 5.99 7.40 -8.58
CA SER A 142 5.55 6.05 -8.16
C SER A 142 5.47 5.07 -9.33
N THR A 143 4.99 5.52 -10.49
CA THR A 143 4.97 4.72 -11.72
C THR A 143 6.39 4.40 -12.22
N LEU A 144 7.31 5.37 -12.16
CA LEU A 144 8.73 5.14 -12.49
C LEU A 144 9.40 4.17 -11.51
N MET A 145 9.12 4.27 -10.21
CA MET A 145 9.68 3.38 -9.18
C MET A 145 9.17 1.95 -9.34
N LYS A 146 7.87 1.78 -9.62
CA LYS A 146 7.29 0.49 -9.96
C LYS A 146 7.96 -0.12 -11.19
N PHE A 147 8.03 0.65 -12.29
CA PHE A 147 8.77 0.26 -13.49
C PHE A 147 10.21 -0.15 -13.16
N ALA A 148 10.96 0.68 -12.44
CA ALA A 148 12.35 0.41 -12.09
C ALA A 148 12.51 -0.91 -11.31
N SER A 149 11.59 -1.19 -10.37
CA SER A 149 11.64 -2.39 -9.53
C SER A 149 11.29 -3.69 -10.26
N GLU A 150 10.43 -3.63 -11.28
CA GLU A 150 9.93 -4.80 -12.02
C GLU A 150 10.59 -4.98 -13.41
N HIS A 151 11.35 -3.99 -13.89
CA HIS A 151 11.93 -4.03 -15.23
C HIS A 151 12.97 -5.16 -15.36
N HIS A 152 12.87 -5.94 -16.46
CA HIS A 152 13.74 -7.09 -16.69
C HIS A 152 15.23 -6.70 -16.79
N GLU A 153 15.56 -5.53 -17.34
CA GLU A 153 16.96 -5.09 -17.38
C GLU A 153 17.50 -4.73 -16.00
N THR A 154 16.64 -4.28 -15.07
CA THR A 154 17.06 -4.01 -13.69
C THR A 154 17.56 -5.31 -13.06
N GLU A 155 16.81 -6.39 -13.25
CA GLU A 155 17.20 -7.73 -12.80
C GLU A 155 18.54 -8.17 -13.38
N ASN A 156 18.70 -8.05 -14.70
CA ASN A 156 19.93 -8.42 -15.38
C ASN A 156 21.14 -7.62 -14.86
N CYS A 157 20.97 -6.32 -14.63
CA CYS A 157 22.04 -5.45 -14.11
C CYS A 157 22.40 -5.80 -12.66
N LEU A 158 21.41 -6.07 -11.81
CA LEU A 158 21.64 -6.47 -10.43
C LEU A 158 22.29 -7.85 -10.32
N HIS A 159 21.97 -8.79 -11.22
CA HIS A 159 22.65 -10.08 -11.27
C HIS A 159 24.11 -9.93 -11.66
N LYS A 160 24.46 -9.01 -12.57
CA LYS A 160 25.87 -8.70 -12.86
C LYS A 160 26.59 -8.16 -11.63
N TRP A 161 25.95 -7.29 -10.85
CA TRP A 161 26.51 -6.76 -9.60
C TRP A 161 26.67 -7.84 -8.54
N ALA A 162 25.70 -8.74 -8.39
CA ALA A 162 25.76 -9.83 -7.42
C ALA A 162 26.80 -10.90 -7.80
N GLY A 163 27.08 -11.08 -9.10
CA GLY A 163 28.02 -12.09 -9.56
C GLY A 163 27.58 -13.49 -9.16
N THR A 164 28.35 -14.16 -8.29
CA THR A 164 28.01 -15.49 -7.76
C THR A 164 27.20 -15.44 -6.46
N GLU A 165 27.00 -14.26 -5.89
CA GLU A 165 26.24 -14.07 -4.64
C GLU A 165 24.73 -14.16 -4.91
N LYS A 166 23.95 -14.59 -3.91
CA LYS A 166 22.48 -14.60 -4.00
C LYS A 166 21.96 -13.16 -4.05
N LEU A 167 21.05 -12.86 -4.96
CA LEU A 167 20.41 -11.55 -5.05
C LEU A 167 19.04 -11.57 -4.38
N HIS A 168 18.82 -10.66 -3.43
CA HIS A 168 17.52 -10.41 -2.81
C HIS A 168 17.04 -9.00 -3.15
N ARG A 169 15.78 -8.91 -3.56
CA ARG A 169 15.14 -7.64 -3.89
C ARG A 169 13.95 -7.41 -2.99
N GLY A 170 13.71 -6.15 -2.65
CA GLY A 170 12.52 -5.74 -1.95
C GLY A 170 12.05 -4.37 -2.43
N SER A 171 10.77 -4.10 -2.20
CA SER A 171 10.20 -2.80 -2.51
C SER A 171 9.11 -2.44 -1.51
N PHE A 172 9.12 -1.18 -1.08
CA PHE A 172 8.09 -0.60 -0.22
C PHE A 172 7.64 0.74 -0.79
N TYR A 173 6.34 1.00 -0.73
CA TYR A 173 5.73 2.19 -1.29
C TYR A 173 4.93 2.84 -0.18
N PHE A 174 5.46 3.95 0.35
CA PHE A 174 4.76 4.73 1.34
C PHE A 174 3.43 5.21 0.76
N TRP A 175 2.41 5.25 1.62
CA TRP A 175 1.11 5.78 1.24
C TRP A 175 0.49 6.52 2.41
N ASN A 176 0.49 7.86 2.32
CA ASN A 176 0.02 8.70 3.41
C ASN A 176 -1.49 8.53 3.72
N GLN A 177 -2.28 8.11 2.73
CA GLN A 177 -3.71 7.77 2.87
C GLN A 177 -3.93 6.28 3.22
N GLY A 178 -2.86 5.50 3.32
CA GLY A 178 -2.91 4.10 3.70
C GLY A 178 -3.05 3.89 5.21
N SER A 179 -3.00 2.63 5.64
CA SER A 179 -2.97 2.30 7.07
C SER A 179 -1.69 2.81 7.75
N GLU A 180 -1.66 2.87 9.08
CA GLU A 180 -0.46 3.28 9.84
C GLU A 180 0.81 2.52 9.44
N LEU A 181 0.69 1.24 9.08
CA LEU A 181 1.82 0.45 8.59
C LEU A 181 2.28 0.88 7.18
N GLN A 182 1.40 1.38 6.33
CA GLN A 182 1.77 1.85 4.98
C GLN A 182 2.48 3.22 4.99
N LYS A 183 2.46 3.94 6.11
CA LYS A 183 3.10 5.24 6.26
C LYS A 183 4.17 5.30 7.36
N SER A 184 4.62 4.15 7.89
CA SER A 184 5.58 4.08 9.01
C SER A 184 6.84 3.27 8.71
N VAL A 185 7.90 3.50 9.49
CA VAL A 185 9.15 2.71 9.45
C VAL A 185 8.89 1.25 9.83
N GLU A 186 7.95 0.99 10.75
CA GLU A 186 7.59 -0.37 11.13
C GLU A 186 7.11 -1.17 9.92
N GLY A 187 6.16 -0.64 9.15
CA GLY A 187 5.64 -1.35 7.99
C GLY A 187 6.67 -1.53 6.87
N LEU A 188 7.59 -0.57 6.70
CA LEU A 188 8.74 -0.72 5.78
C LEU A 188 9.63 -1.90 6.19
N LEU A 189 10.08 -1.93 7.45
CA LEU A 189 10.97 -2.99 7.95
C LEU A 189 10.28 -4.36 7.93
N ARG A 190 9.00 -4.43 8.31
CA ARG A 190 8.19 -5.66 8.22
C ARG A 190 8.08 -6.14 6.78
N THR A 191 7.87 -5.24 5.83
CA THR A 191 7.78 -5.57 4.41
C THR A 191 9.10 -6.13 3.89
N PHE A 192 10.23 -5.49 4.21
CA PHE A 192 11.54 -5.96 3.79
C PHE A 192 11.89 -7.32 4.37
N LEU A 193 11.71 -7.53 5.68
CA LEU A 193 11.93 -8.85 6.29
C LEU A 193 11.00 -9.90 5.70
N CYS A 194 9.73 -9.59 5.48
CA CYS A 194 8.78 -10.51 4.85
C CYS A 194 9.22 -10.87 3.43
N GLN A 195 9.66 -9.91 2.62
CA GLN A 195 10.13 -10.15 1.26
C GLN A 195 11.41 -10.98 1.27
N ILE A 196 12.39 -10.65 2.12
CA ILE A 196 13.63 -11.43 2.26
C ILE A 196 13.33 -12.86 2.69
N PHE A 197 12.57 -13.06 3.76
CA PHE A 197 12.31 -14.40 4.32
C PHE A 197 11.45 -15.28 3.43
N ARG A 198 10.61 -14.71 2.55
CA ARG A 198 9.91 -15.49 1.52
C ARG A 198 10.84 -16.02 0.44
N HIS A 199 11.88 -15.27 0.08
CA HIS A 199 12.87 -15.68 -0.93
C HIS A 199 14.03 -16.50 -0.35
N ALA A 200 14.34 -16.31 0.94
CA ALA A 200 15.40 -16.99 1.67
C ALA A 200 14.89 -17.50 3.04
N PRO A 201 13.97 -18.49 3.04
CA PRO A 201 13.39 -19.02 4.27
C PRO A 201 14.42 -19.64 5.21
N GLU A 202 15.59 -20.05 4.70
CA GLU A 202 16.71 -20.59 5.46
C GLU A 202 17.37 -19.57 6.39
N LEU A 203 17.10 -18.27 6.21
CA LEU A 203 17.62 -17.20 7.06
C LEU A 203 16.86 -17.09 8.38
N VAL A 204 15.56 -17.36 8.35
CA VAL A 204 14.69 -17.20 9.53
C VAL A 204 15.19 -17.95 10.76
N PRO A 205 15.49 -19.26 10.71
CA PRO A 205 15.95 -19.97 11.91
C PRO A 205 17.32 -19.49 12.42
N LYS A 206 18.08 -18.72 11.62
CA LYS A 206 19.39 -18.16 12.01
C LYS A 206 19.27 -16.83 12.75
N VAL A 207 18.27 -16.01 12.42
CA VAL A 207 18.09 -14.67 13.02
C VAL A 207 16.93 -14.57 14.00
N CYS A 208 15.94 -15.45 13.87
CA CYS A 208 14.78 -15.48 14.73
C CYS A 208 14.77 -16.78 15.53
N ALA A 209 15.01 -16.69 16.84
CA ALA A 209 14.86 -17.83 17.75
C ALA A 209 13.39 -18.27 17.88
N LYS A 210 12.46 -17.31 17.88
CA LYS A 210 11.00 -17.52 17.92
C LYS A 210 10.30 -16.39 17.17
N ALA A 211 9.06 -16.64 16.75
CA ALA A 211 8.18 -15.58 16.27
C ALA A 211 7.78 -14.69 17.48
N PRO A 212 7.97 -13.36 17.40
CA PRO A 212 7.46 -12.46 18.43
C PRO A 212 5.94 -12.32 18.31
N ASP A 213 5.28 -12.09 19.45
CA ASP A 213 3.83 -11.87 19.52
C ASP A 213 3.43 -10.52 18.89
N ALA A 214 4.29 -9.51 19.06
CA ALA A 214 4.21 -8.22 18.40
C ALA A 214 5.62 -7.74 18.04
N TRP A 215 5.78 -7.16 16.85
CA TRP A 215 7.06 -6.62 16.40
C TRP A 215 7.21 -5.16 16.84
N THR A 216 8.29 -4.85 17.54
CA THR A 216 8.73 -3.46 17.74
C THR A 216 9.69 -3.02 16.63
N VAL A 217 9.76 -1.72 16.34
CA VAL A 217 10.73 -1.15 15.38
C VAL A 217 12.17 -1.54 15.73
N GLY A 218 12.50 -1.57 17.03
CA GLY A 218 13.83 -1.97 17.51
C GLY A 218 14.16 -3.44 17.21
N GLU A 219 13.20 -4.36 17.40
CA GLU A 219 13.39 -5.78 17.07
C GLU A 219 13.50 -6.00 15.56
N LEU A 220 12.68 -5.32 14.77
CA LEU A 220 12.73 -5.37 13.31
C LEU A 220 14.10 -4.89 12.79
N ARG A 221 14.59 -3.76 13.30
CA ARG A 221 15.92 -3.24 12.95
C ARG A 221 17.03 -4.23 13.28
N LYS A 222 17.03 -4.78 14.51
CA LYS A 222 18.02 -5.78 14.95
C LYS A 222 17.97 -7.05 14.11
N THR A 223 16.78 -7.48 13.73
CA THR A 223 16.59 -8.69 12.91
C THR A 223 17.12 -8.47 11.50
N LEU A 224 16.83 -7.31 10.91
CA LEU A 224 17.33 -6.94 9.58
C LEU A 224 18.85 -6.72 9.58
N GLU A 225 19.40 -6.12 10.64
CA GLU A 225 20.84 -6.01 10.86
C GLU A 225 21.51 -7.38 10.94
N ALA A 226 20.94 -8.31 11.72
CA ALA A 226 21.45 -9.69 11.78
C ALA A 226 21.42 -10.41 10.42
N VAL A 227 20.43 -10.11 9.56
CA VAL A 227 20.38 -10.62 8.18
C VAL A 227 21.56 -10.10 7.36
N PHE A 228 21.89 -8.81 7.46
CA PHE A 228 22.97 -8.18 6.69
C PHE A 228 24.37 -8.56 7.21
N ASP A 229 24.52 -8.75 8.51
CA ASP A 229 25.80 -9.05 9.16
C ASP A 229 26.17 -10.53 9.15
N MET A 230 25.27 -11.41 8.70
CA MET A 230 25.58 -12.81 8.43
C MET A 230 26.49 -12.93 7.21
N GLY A 231 27.79 -12.66 7.40
CA GLY A 231 28.84 -12.77 6.37
C GLY A 231 29.01 -14.19 5.79
N CYS A 232 28.27 -15.18 6.29
CA CYS A 232 28.16 -16.51 5.72
C CYS A 232 27.15 -16.62 4.56
N ILE A 233 26.30 -15.62 4.36
CA ILE A 233 25.39 -15.53 3.23
C ILE A 233 26.08 -14.62 2.23
N ALA A 234 26.74 -15.21 1.23
CA ALA A 234 27.21 -14.49 0.07
C ALA A 234 25.98 -13.95 -0.68
N ALA A 235 25.47 -12.79 -0.27
CA ALA A 235 24.24 -12.20 -0.78
C ALA A 235 24.32 -10.68 -0.92
N LYS A 236 23.60 -10.19 -1.94
CA LYS A 236 23.38 -8.79 -2.23
C LYS A 236 21.91 -8.42 -2.06
N PHE A 237 21.64 -7.21 -1.59
CA PHE A 237 20.29 -6.70 -1.38
C PHE A 237 20.07 -5.41 -2.19
N CYS A 238 18.96 -5.33 -2.90
CA CYS A 238 18.53 -4.10 -3.57
C CYS A 238 17.10 -3.75 -3.16
N PHE A 239 16.92 -2.57 -2.58
CA PHE A 239 15.61 -2.09 -2.13
C PHE A 239 15.14 -0.87 -2.91
N PHE A 240 13.85 -0.88 -3.27
CA PHE A 240 13.16 0.25 -3.88
C PHE A 240 12.18 0.85 -2.85
N ILE A 241 12.34 2.14 -2.53
CA ILE A 241 11.49 2.84 -1.54
C ILE A 241 10.86 4.04 -2.21
N ASP A 242 9.55 3.98 -2.46
CA ASP A 242 8.82 5.09 -3.08
C ASP A 242 8.15 5.98 -2.04
N GLY A 243 8.22 7.29 -2.24
CA GLY A 243 7.44 8.27 -1.50
C GLY A 243 7.96 8.55 -0.08
N LEU A 244 9.26 8.82 0.11
CA LEU A 244 9.77 9.20 1.43
C LEU A 244 9.03 10.40 2.03
N ASP A 245 8.54 11.32 1.20
CA ASP A 245 7.71 12.46 1.59
C ASP A 245 6.26 12.10 2.01
N GLU A 246 5.91 10.81 1.99
CA GLU A 246 4.66 10.22 2.47
C GLU A 246 4.77 9.53 3.82
N TYR A 247 5.97 9.52 4.39
CA TYR A 247 6.19 9.05 5.76
C TYR A 247 5.41 9.92 6.76
N HIS A 248 4.78 9.25 7.73
CA HIS A 248 4.05 9.87 8.82
C HIS A 248 4.84 9.72 10.11
N GLY A 249 5.68 10.71 10.39
CA GLY A 249 6.56 10.80 11.54
C GLY A 249 7.59 11.92 11.34
N ASP A 250 8.67 11.90 12.12
CA ASP A 250 9.76 12.88 12.00
C ASP A 250 10.63 12.55 10.77
N GLU A 251 10.87 13.51 9.87
CA GLU A 251 11.72 13.29 8.69
C GLU A 251 13.15 12.83 9.07
N GLU A 252 13.62 13.17 10.27
CA GLU A 252 14.89 12.66 10.81
C GLU A 252 14.92 11.13 10.95
N ASP A 253 13.78 10.49 11.25
CA ASP A 253 13.67 9.03 11.35
C ASP A 253 13.96 8.36 10.00
N ILE A 254 13.54 8.99 8.90
CA ILE A 254 13.84 8.51 7.54
C ILE A 254 15.33 8.66 7.23
N ALA A 255 15.93 9.80 7.55
CA ALA A 255 17.37 10.00 7.37
C ALA A 255 18.18 8.95 8.16
N HIS A 256 17.79 8.68 9.41
CA HIS A 256 18.39 7.63 10.25
C HIS A 256 18.19 6.22 9.69
N LEU A 257 17.02 5.91 9.14
CA LEU A 257 16.74 4.64 8.47
C LEU A 257 17.62 4.46 7.23
N LEU A 258 17.68 5.46 6.35
CA LEU A 258 18.49 5.42 5.14
C LEU A 258 19.99 5.30 5.45
N SER A 259 20.47 6.01 6.47
CA SER A 259 21.84 5.89 6.97
C SER A 259 22.13 4.48 7.49
N PHE A 260 21.19 3.90 8.24
CA PHE A 260 21.30 2.53 8.73
C PHE A 260 21.35 1.49 7.61
N LEU A 261 20.53 1.63 6.58
CA LEU A 261 20.51 0.70 5.45
C LEU A 261 21.74 0.88 4.54
N SER A 262 22.21 2.11 4.34
CA SER A 262 23.30 2.41 3.39
C SER A 262 24.71 2.15 3.94
N ARG A 263 24.89 1.97 5.25
CA ARG A 263 26.22 1.68 5.86
C ARG A 263 26.84 0.35 5.39
N HIS A 264 26.04 -0.58 4.87
CA HIS A 264 26.50 -1.88 4.38
C HIS A 264 26.99 -1.79 2.92
N HIS A 265 28.07 -1.03 2.72
CA HIS A 265 28.68 -0.76 1.43
C HIS A 265 29.00 -2.03 0.64
N GLY A 266 28.66 -2.02 -0.66
CA GLY A 266 28.88 -3.15 -1.56
C GLY A 266 27.92 -4.33 -1.34
N THR A 267 27.11 -4.32 -0.29
CA THR A 267 26.10 -5.36 0.02
C THR A 267 24.69 -4.86 -0.24
N ILE A 268 24.42 -3.57 0.01
CA ILE A 268 23.08 -2.98 -0.10
C ILE A 268 23.05 -1.83 -1.10
N LYS A 269 22.05 -1.87 -1.99
CA LYS A 269 21.64 -0.77 -2.88
C LYS A 269 20.27 -0.27 -2.49
N LEU A 270 20.10 1.05 -2.47
CA LEU A 270 18.81 1.70 -2.23
C LEU A 270 18.45 2.60 -3.41
N CYS A 271 17.31 2.35 -4.05
CA CYS A 271 16.69 3.32 -4.95
C CYS A 271 15.52 3.96 -4.20
N VAL A 272 15.56 5.27 -3.99
CA VAL A 272 14.54 5.97 -3.20
C VAL A 272 13.91 7.10 -4.00
N SER A 273 12.64 7.39 -3.76
CA SER A 273 11.96 8.53 -4.39
C SER A 273 11.36 9.48 -3.37
N SER A 274 11.34 10.77 -3.69
CA SER A 274 10.61 11.77 -2.90
C SER A 274 10.26 13.01 -3.72
N ARG A 275 9.37 13.85 -3.19
CA ARG A 275 9.31 15.27 -3.55
C ARG A 275 10.53 16.01 -2.94
N PRO A 276 10.94 17.15 -3.53
CA PRO A 276 11.92 18.02 -2.91
C PRO A 276 11.42 18.47 -1.52
N ARG A 277 12.25 18.30 -0.50
CA ARG A 277 12.00 18.76 0.87
C ARG A 277 13.33 19.21 1.45
N PRO A 278 13.42 20.33 2.20
CA PRO A 278 14.69 20.84 2.69
C PRO A 278 15.57 19.79 3.37
N LEU A 279 15.03 19.00 4.30
CA LEU A 279 15.80 17.97 5.02
C LEU A 279 16.28 16.83 4.12
N LEU A 280 15.45 16.38 3.16
CA LEU A 280 15.85 15.34 2.21
C LEU A 280 16.86 15.89 1.20
N ASP A 281 16.66 17.11 0.72
CA ASP A 281 17.55 17.79 -0.21
C ASP A 281 18.93 17.96 0.44
N ASP A 282 18.99 18.41 1.70
CA ASP A 282 20.23 18.51 2.49
C ASP A 282 20.89 17.14 2.73
N PHE A 283 20.10 16.10 3.03
CA PHE A 283 20.60 14.74 3.24
C PHE A 283 21.22 14.15 1.96
N PHE A 284 20.64 14.45 0.80
CA PHE A 284 21.13 14.00 -0.50
C PHE A 284 22.09 14.98 -1.17
N ASP A 285 22.36 16.14 -0.57
CA ASP A 285 23.26 17.14 -1.15
C ASP A 285 24.67 16.56 -1.32
N GLY A 286 25.31 16.90 -2.44
CA GLY A 286 26.60 16.32 -2.83
C GLY A 286 26.56 14.86 -3.30
N ASN A 287 25.41 14.16 -3.26
CA ASN A 287 25.28 12.83 -3.84
C ASN A 287 25.17 12.90 -5.37
N ARG A 288 26.16 12.35 -6.09
CA ARG A 288 26.21 12.36 -7.56
C ARG A 288 25.19 11.43 -8.24
N LYS A 289 24.27 10.83 -7.48
CA LYS A 289 23.33 9.78 -7.92
C LYS A 289 21.88 10.23 -7.77
N THR A 290 21.62 11.48 -8.14
CA THR A 290 20.28 12.09 -8.12
C THR A 290 19.74 12.20 -9.55
N LEU A 291 18.49 11.77 -9.73
CA LEU A 291 17.77 11.80 -10.99
C LEU A 291 16.52 12.66 -10.84
N THR A 292 16.46 13.77 -11.56
CA THR A 292 15.27 14.61 -11.64
C THR A 292 14.37 14.13 -12.78
N ILE A 293 13.21 13.56 -12.47
CA ILE A 293 12.33 12.92 -13.46
C ILE A 293 11.81 13.85 -14.56
N SER A 294 11.65 15.15 -14.27
CA SER A 294 11.17 16.14 -15.25
C SER A 294 12.11 16.32 -16.44
N ASP A 295 13.39 15.99 -16.26
CA ASP A 295 14.43 16.21 -17.27
C ASP A 295 14.40 15.14 -18.38
N HIS A 296 13.58 14.10 -18.20
CA HIS A 296 13.56 12.94 -19.09
C HIS A 296 12.15 12.55 -19.59
N THR A 297 11.09 13.09 -18.99
CA THR A 297 9.70 12.67 -19.29
C THR A 297 9.06 13.39 -20.47
N LYS A 298 9.67 14.46 -21.00
CA LYS A 298 9.07 15.30 -22.04
C LYS A 298 8.67 14.53 -23.31
N ASP A 299 9.54 13.66 -23.81
CA ASP A 299 9.26 12.86 -25.01
C ASP A 299 8.25 11.74 -24.74
N ASP A 300 8.24 11.18 -23.53
CA ASP A 300 7.20 10.24 -23.10
C ASP A 300 5.83 10.92 -23.08
N MET A 301 5.75 12.15 -22.56
CA MET A 301 4.50 12.93 -22.54
C MET A 301 3.96 13.17 -23.95
N ARG A 302 4.83 13.55 -24.91
CA ARG A 302 4.42 13.70 -26.32
C ARG A 302 3.88 12.39 -26.89
N ARG A 303 4.57 11.27 -26.63
CA ARG A 303 4.16 9.94 -27.08
C ARG A 303 2.83 9.51 -26.45
N TYR A 304 2.64 9.76 -25.16
CA TYR A 304 1.38 9.52 -24.46
C TYR A 304 0.21 10.25 -25.12
N VAL A 305 0.33 11.56 -25.32
CA VAL A 305 -0.73 12.38 -25.92
C VAL A 305 -1.06 11.88 -27.33
N LEU A 306 -0.02 11.60 -28.12
CA LEU A 306 -0.18 11.05 -29.47
C LEU A 306 -0.89 9.69 -29.44
N HIS A 307 -0.47 8.77 -28.58
CA HIS A 307 -1.06 7.43 -28.47
C HIS A 307 -2.54 7.47 -28.04
N ARG A 308 -2.94 8.44 -27.22
CA ARG A 308 -4.34 8.63 -26.81
C ARG A 308 -5.21 9.22 -27.91
N LEU A 309 -4.69 10.14 -28.71
CA LEU A 309 -5.47 10.86 -29.74
C LEU A 309 -5.45 10.16 -31.11
N GLN A 310 -4.32 9.55 -31.48
CA GLN A 310 -4.10 8.97 -32.82
C GLN A 310 -5.07 7.85 -33.20
N PRO A 311 -5.51 6.93 -32.31
CA PRO A 311 -6.49 5.90 -32.64
C PRO A 311 -7.87 6.47 -33.01
N ASN A 312 -8.15 7.72 -32.66
CA ASN A 312 -9.45 8.33 -32.91
C ASN A 312 -9.57 8.79 -34.37
N ALA A 313 -10.44 8.13 -35.14
CA ALA A 313 -10.66 8.45 -36.56
C ALA A 313 -11.10 9.91 -36.79
N LYS A 314 -11.79 10.54 -35.83
CA LYS A 314 -12.18 11.96 -35.92
C LYS A 314 -10.95 12.86 -35.77
N PHE A 315 -10.06 12.54 -34.84
CA PHE A 315 -8.80 13.26 -34.66
C PHE A 315 -7.89 13.13 -35.89
N GLN A 316 -7.82 11.94 -36.51
CA GLN A 316 -7.05 11.74 -37.74
C GLN A 316 -7.54 12.66 -38.88
N LYS A 317 -8.86 12.86 -39.02
CA LYS A 317 -9.42 13.80 -40.00
C LYS A 317 -8.99 15.24 -39.71
N PHE A 318 -9.00 15.66 -38.45
CA PHE A 318 -8.51 17.01 -38.08
C PHE A 318 -7.03 17.17 -38.42
N ARG A 319 -6.21 16.18 -38.08
CA ARG A 319 -4.77 16.21 -38.36
C ARG A 319 -4.44 16.24 -39.86
N ALA A 320 -5.27 15.61 -40.70
CA ALA A 320 -5.11 15.65 -42.15
C ALA A 320 -5.48 17.02 -42.75
N CYS A 321 -6.38 17.77 -42.09
CA CYS A 321 -6.88 19.04 -42.57
C CYS A 321 -6.18 20.27 -41.95
N ASP A 322 -5.57 20.13 -40.76
CA ASP A 322 -4.94 21.23 -40.03
C ASP A 322 -3.56 20.79 -39.47
N PRO A 323 -2.44 21.37 -39.96
CA PRO A 323 -1.10 21.11 -39.45
C PRO A 323 -0.94 21.39 -37.94
N VAL A 324 -1.74 22.29 -37.37
CA VAL A 324 -1.66 22.74 -35.97
C VAL A 324 -2.07 21.63 -34.99
N CYS A 325 -2.76 20.58 -35.45
CA CYS A 325 -2.95 19.37 -34.64
C CYS A 325 -1.63 18.75 -34.16
N GLY A 326 -0.55 18.87 -34.95
CA GLY A 326 0.78 18.43 -34.54
C GLY A 326 1.39 19.30 -33.45
N GLU A 327 1.11 20.60 -33.47
CA GLU A 327 1.62 21.58 -32.49
C GLU A 327 1.00 21.36 -31.11
N ILE A 328 -0.30 21.01 -31.03
CA ILE A 328 -1.01 20.69 -29.78
C ILE A 328 -0.24 19.68 -28.93
N ILE A 329 0.30 18.63 -29.57
CA ILE A 329 1.04 17.57 -28.87
C ILE A 329 2.32 18.11 -28.24
N SER A 330 3.06 18.98 -28.96
CA SER A 330 4.27 19.60 -28.40
C SER A 330 3.91 20.58 -27.29
N ILE A 331 2.91 21.45 -27.53
CA ILE A 331 2.45 22.46 -26.59
C ILE A 331 2.09 21.83 -25.24
N ILE A 332 1.35 20.72 -25.23
CA ILE A 332 1.02 19.99 -23.99
C ILE A 332 2.28 19.57 -23.24
N ALA A 333 3.23 18.93 -23.92
CA ALA A 333 4.47 18.47 -23.28
C ALA A 333 5.37 19.63 -22.82
N ASP A 334 5.32 20.77 -23.51
CA ASP A 334 6.07 21.98 -23.17
C ASP A 334 5.48 22.67 -21.93
N ILE A 335 4.15 22.82 -21.85
CA ILE A 335 3.45 23.47 -20.73
C ILE A 335 3.48 22.61 -19.46
N ALA A 336 3.44 21.28 -19.60
CA ALA A 336 3.37 20.37 -18.46
C ALA A 336 4.55 20.50 -17.48
N LYS A 337 5.71 21.02 -17.91
CA LYS A 337 6.92 21.22 -17.07
C LYS A 337 7.25 20.00 -16.18
N GLY A 338 7.07 18.79 -16.71
CA GLY A 338 7.34 17.52 -16.03
C GLY A 338 6.23 17.02 -15.10
N VAL A 339 5.04 17.63 -15.09
CA VAL A 339 3.88 17.20 -14.29
C VAL A 339 2.99 16.25 -15.11
N TRP A 340 3.16 14.95 -14.92
CA TRP A 340 2.42 13.91 -15.65
C TRP A 340 0.90 13.98 -15.44
N LEU A 341 0.44 14.28 -14.22
CA LEU A 341 -0.98 14.44 -13.92
C LEU A 341 -1.64 15.51 -14.79
N TRP A 342 -0.93 16.60 -15.08
CA TRP A 342 -1.40 17.67 -15.94
C TRP A 342 -1.61 17.17 -17.37
N VAL A 343 -0.64 16.43 -17.92
CA VAL A 343 -0.72 15.81 -19.25
C VAL A 343 -1.89 14.84 -19.34
N PHE A 344 -2.08 14.02 -18.31
CA PHE A 344 -3.20 13.08 -18.23
C PHE A 344 -4.55 13.81 -18.30
N LEU A 345 -4.73 14.87 -17.50
CA LEU A 345 -5.97 15.63 -17.41
C LEU A 345 -6.31 16.36 -18.71
N VAL A 346 -5.36 17.10 -19.29
CA VAL A 346 -5.60 17.83 -20.53
C VAL A 346 -5.87 16.88 -21.69
N THR A 347 -5.13 15.77 -21.79
CA THR A 347 -5.33 14.77 -22.85
C THR A 347 -6.71 14.15 -22.75
N ARG A 348 -7.18 13.84 -21.53
CA ARG A 348 -8.52 13.33 -21.28
C ARG A 348 -9.59 14.30 -21.78
N ASP A 349 -9.47 15.59 -21.48
CA ASP A 349 -10.44 16.60 -21.88
C ASP A 349 -10.44 16.83 -23.41
N LEU A 350 -9.26 16.76 -24.05
CA LEU A 350 -9.16 16.76 -25.52
C LEU A 350 -9.82 15.52 -26.14
N VAL A 351 -9.57 14.32 -25.62
CA VAL A 351 -10.23 13.09 -26.11
C VAL A 351 -11.75 13.20 -25.97
N ARG A 352 -12.26 13.73 -24.85
CA ARG A 352 -13.69 13.98 -24.63
C ARG A 352 -14.25 14.97 -25.68
N ALA A 353 -13.55 16.06 -25.97
CA ALA A 353 -13.95 17.04 -26.97
C ALA A 353 -14.00 16.43 -28.40
N VAL A 354 -12.96 15.71 -28.80
CA VAL A 354 -12.93 15.00 -30.09
C VAL A 354 -14.10 14.02 -30.20
N ASN A 355 -14.38 13.26 -29.13
CA ASN A 355 -15.50 12.31 -29.12
C ASN A 355 -16.86 12.99 -29.31
N ARG A 356 -17.01 14.23 -28.83
CA ARG A 356 -18.20 15.08 -29.02
C ARG A 356 -18.28 15.77 -30.39
N ASN A 357 -17.39 15.46 -31.33
CA ASN A 357 -17.27 16.11 -32.65
C ASN A 357 -16.89 17.60 -32.58
N GLU A 358 -16.22 18.02 -31.50
CA GLU A 358 -15.69 19.39 -31.42
C GLU A 358 -14.53 19.59 -32.39
N GLY A 359 -14.46 20.76 -33.02
CA GLY A 359 -13.42 21.11 -33.98
C GLY A 359 -12.10 21.55 -33.34
N ILE A 360 -11.08 21.80 -34.17
CA ILE A 360 -9.73 22.20 -33.74
C ILE A 360 -9.71 23.48 -32.90
N THR A 361 -10.60 24.44 -33.20
CA THR A 361 -10.75 25.68 -32.42
C THR A 361 -11.08 25.38 -30.97
N LYS A 362 -11.98 24.42 -30.71
CA LYS A 362 -12.35 24.03 -29.34
C LYS A 362 -11.20 23.33 -28.62
N LEU A 363 -10.43 22.52 -29.33
CA LEU A 363 -9.24 21.88 -28.76
C LEU A 363 -8.20 22.93 -28.33
N ARG A 364 -7.99 23.98 -29.14
CA ARG A 364 -7.14 25.12 -28.75
C ARG A 364 -7.71 25.87 -27.55
N GLU A 365 -9.01 26.16 -27.55
CA GLU A 365 -9.65 26.80 -26.38
C GLU A 365 -9.48 25.99 -25.09
N ILE A 366 -9.51 24.65 -25.17
CA ILE A 366 -9.25 23.80 -24.02
C ILE A 366 -7.82 24.01 -23.52
N LEU A 367 -6.82 24.06 -24.42
CA LEU A 367 -5.42 24.29 -24.07
C LEU A 367 -5.20 25.69 -23.50
N ASP A 368 -5.72 26.73 -24.15
CA ASP A 368 -5.54 28.13 -23.75
C ASP A 368 -6.18 28.43 -22.39
N ARG A 369 -7.26 27.71 -22.06
CA ARG A 369 -7.94 27.81 -20.76
C ARG A 369 -7.37 26.87 -19.72
N PHE A 370 -6.55 25.89 -20.11
CA PHE A 370 -6.00 24.93 -19.16
C PHE A 370 -4.92 25.62 -18.34
N PRO A 371 -5.07 25.74 -17.01
CA PRO A 371 -4.08 26.45 -16.20
C PRO A 371 -2.72 25.76 -16.24
N GLU A 372 -1.62 26.52 -16.25
CA GLU A 372 -0.25 25.95 -16.32
C GLU A 372 0.14 25.15 -15.07
N ASP A 373 -0.51 25.43 -13.93
CA ASP A 373 -0.27 24.76 -12.67
C ASP A 373 -1.50 23.94 -12.21
N LEU A 374 -1.24 22.89 -11.43
CA LEU A 374 -2.29 21.99 -10.95
C LEU A 374 -3.25 22.67 -9.97
N GLU A 375 -2.79 23.64 -9.18
CA GLU A 375 -3.58 24.31 -8.15
C GLU A 375 -4.69 25.15 -8.79
N ALA A 376 -4.34 25.94 -9.80
CA ALA A 376 -5.26 26.69 -10.62
C ALA A 376 -6.21 25.78 -11.41
N TYR A 377 -5.76 24.60 -11.85
CA TYR A 377 -6.65 23.60 -12.45
C TYR A 377 -7.67 23.04 -11.44
N PHE A 378 -7.23 22.68 -10.23
CA PHE A 378 -8.15 22.22 -9.19
C PHE A 378 -9.14 23.32 -8.80
N LYS A 379 -8.65 24.56 -8.64
CA LYS A 379 -9.49 25.73 -8.44
C LYS A 379 -10.52 25.90 -9.56
N PHE A 380 -10.11 25.75 -10.81
CA PHE A 380 -11.01 25.83 -11.96
C PHE A 380 -12.12 24.78 -11.90
N ILE A 381 -11.81 23.52 -11.55
CA ILE A 381 -12.82 22.48 -11.37
C ILE A 381 -13.77 22.84 -10.22
N ILE A 382 -13.22 23.22 -9.06
CA ILE A 382 -13.99 23.58 -7.87
C ILE A 382 -14.91 24.75 -8.20
N ASP A 383 -14.41 25.79 -8.84
CA ASP A 383 -15.15 26.98 -9.24
C ASP A 383 -16.28 26.66 -10.23
N GLY A 384 -16.06 25.69 -11.12
CA GLY A 384 -17.05 25.22 -12.10
C GLY A 384 -18.22 24.40 -11.53
N VAL A 385 -18.18 23.97 -10.27
CA VAL A 385 -19.29 23.25 -9.63
C VAL A 385 -20.53 24.15 -9.55
N HIS A 386 -21.68 23.61 -9.95
CA HIS A 386 -22.93 24.37 -9.98
C HIS A 386 -23.26 25.00 -8.61
N PRO A 387 -23.70 26.26 -8.52
CA PRO A 387 -23.90 26.96 -7.25
C PRO A 387 -24.76 26.22 -6.21
N ILE A 388 -25.76 25.46 -6.68
CA ILE A 388 -26.64 24.65 -5.82
C ILE A 388 -25.88 23.57 -5.02
N HIS A 389 -24.74 23.11 -5.53
CA HIS A 389 -23.94 22.03 -4.95
C HIS A 389 -22.73 22.53 -4.16
N LYS A 390 -22.46 23.85 -4.14
CA LYS A 390 -21.25 24.41 -3.51
C LYS A 390 -21.13 24.10 -2.02
N GLN A 391 -22.22 24.18 -1.27
CA GLN A 391 -22.21 23.84 0.16
C GLN A 391 -21.97 22.34 0.39
N ASP A 392 -22.58 21.47 -0.42
CA ASP A 392 -22.38 20.02 -0.34
C ASP A 392 -20.92 19.67 -0.67
N MET A 393 -20.41 20.23 -1.76
CA MET A 393 -19.02 20.11 -2.20
C MET A 393 -18.04 20.50 -1.09
N ALA A 394 -18.25 21.67 -0.47
CA ALA A 394 -17.39 22.15 0.60
C ALA A 394 -17.37 21.18 1.79
N ARG A 395 -18.53 20.70 2.24
CA ARG A 395 -18.61 19.71 3.32
C ARG A 395 -17.93 18.39 2.97
N ILE A 396 -18.13 17.91 1.75
CA ILE A 396 -17.50 16.68 1.25
C ILE A 396 -15.97 16.84 1.24
N PHE A 397 -15.43 17.91 0.66
CA PHE A 397 -13.98 18.10 0.64
C PHE A 397 -13.39 18.28 2.03
N LEU A 398 -14.06 19.00 2.92
CA LEU A 398 -13.58 19.20 4.29
C LEU A 398 -13.48 17.87 5.05
N ILE A 399 -14.47 16.97 4.98
CA ILE A 399 -14.36 15.66 5.63
C ILE A 399 -13.28 14.79 4.99
N THR A 400 -13.15 14.79 3.65
CA THR A 400 -12.17 13.95 2.95
C THR A 400 -10.73 14.47 3.13
N VAL A 401 -10.56 15.77 3.40
CA VAL A 401 -9.24 16.31 3.79
C VAL A 401 -8.82 15.84 5.18
N GLU A 402 -9.77 15.71 6.11
CA GLU A 402 -9.52 15.35 7.51
C GLU A 402 -9.54 13.84 7.79
N GLU A 403 -10.15 13.04 6.90
CA GLU A 403 -10.29 11.59 7.13
C GLU A 403 -8.92 10.88 7.24
N VAL A 404 -8.80 9.97 8.21
CA VAL A 404 -7.58 9.17 8.42
C VAL A 404 -7.45 8.12 7.31
N GLN A 405 -8.57 7.53 6.90
CA GLN A 405 -8.66 6.57 5.81
C GLN A 405 -9.77 6.96 4.84
N PRO A 406 -9.67 6.55 3.56
CA PRO A 406 -10.74 6.73 2.58
C PRO A 406 -12.09 6.29 3.15
N LEU A 407 -13.14 7.10 3.01
CA LEU A 407 -14.48 6.74 3.46
C LEU A 407 -15.21 5.86 2.43
N PRO A 408 -16.10 4.94 2.85
CA PRO A 408 -16.93 4.21 1.90
C PRO A 408 -17.95 5.15 1.24
N LEU A 409 -18.32 4.92 -0.02
CA LEU A 409 -19.26 5.75 -0.78
C LEU A 409 -20.56 6.02 -0.02
N PHE A 410 -21.06 5.03 0.72
CA PHE A 410 -22.24 5.18 1.55
C PHE A 410 -22.12 6.28 2.62
N ALA A 411 -20.94 6.49 3.20
CA ALA A 411 -20.73 7.46 4.28
C ALA A 411 -21.05 8.90 3.84
N PHE A 412 -20.82 9.24 2.57
CA PHE A 412 -21.16 10.56 2.02
C PHE A 412 -22.67 10.84 2.03
N SER A 413 -23.51 9.79 2.02
CA SER A 413 -24.96 9.95 2.18
C SER A 413 -25.37 10.37 3.61
N LEU A 414 -24.48 10.18 4.60
CA LEU A 414 -24.72 10.58 5.99
C LEU A 414 -24.64 12.10 6.17
N LEU A 415 -23.91 12.83 5.31
CA LEU A 415 -23.91 14.30 5.33
C LEU A 415 -25.31 14.88 5.09
N GLU A 416 -26.12 14.23 4.25
CA GLU A 416 -27.51 14.63 4.03
C GLU A 416 -28.38 14.32 5.25
N ARG A 417 -28.11 13.23 5.97
CA ARG A 417 -28.83 12.91 7.22
C ARG A 417 -28.49 13.92 8.31
N GLU A 418 -27.22 14.30 8.43
CA GLU A 418 -26.75 15.31 9.38
C GLU A 418 -27.42 16.68 9.15
N LYS A 419 -27.71 17.06 7.91
CA LYS A 419 -28.48 18.30 7.62
C LYS A 419 -29.88 18.27 8.20
N LEU A 420 -30.52 17.10 8.16
CA LEU A 420 -31.91 16.93 8.61
C LEU A 420 -31.98 16.74 10.13
N ASP A 421 -31.00 16.03 10.69
CA ASP A 421 -30.92 15.70 12.11
C ASP A 421 -29.45 15.57 12.53
N PRO A 422 -28.87 16.57 13.22
CA PRO A 422 -27.50 16.49 13.73
C PRO A 422 -27.25 15.28 14.63
N LEU A 423 -28.30 14.74 15.28
CA LEU A 423 -28.21 13.58 16.17
C LEU A 423 -28.50 12.25 15.45
N TYR A 424 -28.46 12.20 14.12
CA TYR A 424 -28.78 11.00 13.34
C TYR A 424 -28.00 9.75 13.78
N ALA A 425 -26.70 9.91 14.11
CA ALA A 425 -25.85 8.80 14.54
C ALA A 425 -26.21 8.30 15.95
N MET A 426 -26.58 9.22 16.84
CA MET A 426 -27.04 8.89 18.20
C MET A 426 -28.36 8.13 18.17
N LYS A 427 -29.31 8.56 17.32
CA LYS A 427 -30.63 7.94 17.18
C LYS A 427 -30.64 6.68 16.33
N ALA A 428 -29.57 6.40 15.58
CA ALA A 428 -29.47 5.21 14.76
C ALA A 428 -29.54 3.93 15.63
N PRO A 429 -30.31 2.91 15.21
CA PRO A 429 -30.32 1.63 15.89
C PRO A 429 -29.00 0.88 15.69
N ILE A 430 -28.67 -0.02 16.62
CA ILE A 430 -27.60 -0.99 16.40
C ILE A 430 -28.18 -2.10 15.52
N SER A 431 -27.84 -2.07 14.23
CA SER A 431 -28.35 -3.02 13.25
C SER A 431 -27.39 -3.14 12.07
N PRO A 432 -27.12 -4.35 11.56
CA PRO A 432 -26.18 -4.53 10.45
C PRO A 432 -26.58 -3.73 9.22
N LEU A 433 -25.65 -2.95 8.68
CA LEU A 433 -25.84 -2.26 7.41
C LEU A 433 -25.72 -3.25 6.26
N VAL A 434 -26.66 -3.17 5.33
CA VAL A 434 -26.60 -3.90 4.06
C VAL A 434 -25.86 -3.01 3.06
N GLY A 435 -24.98 -3.61 2.25
CA GLY A 435 -24.31 -2.89 1.17
C GLY A 435 -25.29 -2.26 0.19
N LEU A 436 -24.83 -1.23 -0.52
CA LEU A 436 -25.64 -0.55 -1.52
C LEU A 436 -25.97 -1.50 -2.68
N ALA A 437 -27.22 -1.50 -3.14
CA ALA A 437 -27.56 -2.18 -4.39
C ALA A 437 -26.86 -1.49 -5.58
N ALA A 438 -26.64 -2.22 -6.68
CA ALA A 438 -25.90 -1.71 -7.85
C ALA A 438 -26.47 -0.38 -8.39
N ASP A 439 -27.80 -0.25 -8.43
CA ASP A 439 -28.47 0.98 -8.86
C ASP A 439 -28.24 2.13 -7.88
N GLU A 440 -28.18 1.86 -6.57
CA GLU A 440 -27.90 2.86 -5.55
C GLU A 440 -26.43 3.32 -5.61
N VAL A 441 -25.49 2.39 -5.83
CA VAL A 441 -24.07 2.72 -6.04
C VAL A 441 -23.94 3.71 -7.20
N LYS A 442 -24.60 3.43 -8.33
CA LYS A 442 -24.58 4.33 -9.49
C LYS A 442 -25.11 5.72 -9.16
N VAL A 443 -26.26 5.81 -8.47
CA VAL A 443 -26.85 7.08 -8.06
C VAL A 443 -25.93 7.86 -7.12
N GLN A 444 -25.26 7.19 -6.17
CA GLN A 444 -24.33 7.85 -5.25
C GLN A 444 -23.05 8.31 -5.95
N LYS A 445 -22.52 7.51 -6.90
CA LYS A 445 -21.39 7.92 -7.77
C LYS A 445 -21.74 9.19 -8.56
N ASP A 446 -22.92 9.22 -9.19
CA ASP A 446 -23.39 10.39 -9.95
C ASP A 446 -23.57 11.61 -9.05
N ARG A 447 -24.11 11.43 -7.84
CA ARG A 447 -24.27 12.53 -6.86
C ARG A 447 -22.94 13.11 -6.42
N LEU A 448 -21.96 12.25 -6.10
CA LEU A 448 -20.62 12.65 -5.71
C LEU A 448 -19.94 13.39 -6.86
N HIS A 449 -19.99 12.85 -8.08
CA HIS A 449 -19.45 13.48 -9.27
C HIS A 449 -20.09 14.86 -9.55
N ASN A 450 -21.40 15.02 -9.36
CA ASN A 450 -22.05 16.34 -9.56
C ASN A 450 -21.59 17.42 -8.55
N ARG A 451 -21.04 17.01 -7.40
CA ARG A 451 -20.57 17.91 -6.33
C ARG A 451 -19.07 18.15 -6.38
N CYS A 452 -18.30 17.10 -6.67
CA CYS A 452 -16.84 17.13 -6.59
C CYS A 452 -16.17 16.92 -7.96
N SER A 453 -16.95 16.79 -9.04
CA SER A 453 -16.49 16.48 -10.39
C SER A 453 -15.56 15.26 -10.39
N ASP A 454 -14.47 15.31 -11.15
CA ASP A 454 -13.47 14.25 -11.26
C ASP A 454 -12.40 14.34 -10.15
N LEU A 455 -12.54 15.19 -9.12
CA LEU A 455 -11.52 15.34 -8.07
C LEU A 455 -11.54 14.22 -7.03
N LEU A 456 -12.66 13.51 -6.92
CA LEU A 456 -12.82 12.29 -6.13
C LEU A 456 -13.12 11.11 -7.05
N ILE A 457 -12.50 9.96 -6.78
CA ILE A 457 -12.70 8.70 -7.47
C ILE A 457 -13.31 7.70 -6.50
N VAL A 458 -14.21 6.87 -7.00
CA VAL A 458 -14.80 5.76 -6.27
C VAL A 458 -14.20 4.46 -6.80
N ASP A 459 -13.49 3.73 -5.95
CA ASP A 459 -12.97 2.40 -6.28
C ASP A 459 -14.14 1.38 -6.34
N ASP A 460 -13.98 0.30 -7.09
CA ASP A 460 -14.91 -0.82 -7.14
C ASP A 460 -14.48 -1.97 -6.20
N GLY A 461 -13.33 -1.85 -5.55
CA GLY A 461 -12.81 -2.81 -4.60
C GLY A 461 -13.45 -2.77 -3.21
N PRO A 462 -13.15 -3.78 -2.37
CA PRO A 462 -13.58 -3.82 -0.98
C PRO A 462 -12.92 -2.70 -0.18
N HIS A 463 -13.68 -2.10 0.73
CA HIS A 463 -13.14 -1.12 1.66
C HIS A 463 -12.30 -1.82 2.73
N PRO A 464 -11.15 -1.26 3.16
CA PRO A 464 -10.28 -1.87 4.18
C PRO A 464 -11.02 -2.14 5.50
N VAL A 465 -11.84 -1.18 5.95
CA VAL A 465 -12.56 -1.25 7.24
C VAL A 465 -14.03 -1.66 7.12
N PHE A 466 -14.83 -1.02 6.24
CA PHE A 466 -16.29 -1.19 6.25
C PHE A 466 -16.95 -1.02 4.87
N LEU A 467 -17.79 -1.99 4.46
CA LEU A 467 -18.49 -2.07 3.16
C LEU A 467 -17.55 -2.09 1.93
N ASP A 468 -18.03 -1.59 0.80
CA ASP A 468 -17.36 -1.55 -0.49
C ASP A 468 -17.26 -0.10 -0.97
N HIS A 469 -16.54 0.11 -2.06
CA HIS A 469 -16.45 1.40 -2.75
C HIS A 469 -15.80 2.52 -1.95
N PRO A 470 -14.53 2.40 -1.52
CA PRO A 470 -13.81 3.51 -0.93
C PRO A 470 -13.74 4.69 -1.92
N VAL A 471 -13.91 5.89 -1.38
CA VAL A 471 -13.78 7.15 -2.11
C VAL A 471 -12.46 7.79 -1.74
N ASP A 472 -11.66 8.11 -2.75
CA ASP A 472 -10.36 8.75 -2.57
C ASP A 472 -10.21 9.93 -3.54
N PHE A 473 -9.22 10.76 -3.34
CA PHE A 473 -8.85 11.79 -4.30
C PHE A 473 -8.34 11.17 -5.60
N LEU A 474 -8.62 11.84 -6.72
CA LEU A 474 -8.03 11.53 -8.02
C LEU A 474 -6.50 11.40 -7.94
N HIS A 475 -5.88 12.27 -7.14
CA HIS A 475 -4.47 12.25 -6.86
C HIS A 475 -4.19 12.94 -5.52
N ARG A 476 -3.17 12.51 -4.79
CA ARG A 476 -2.75 13.12 -3.51
C ARG A 476 -2.58 14.64 -3.56
N THR A 477 -2.09 15.17 -4.68
CA THR A 477 -1.93 16.64 -4.88
C THR A 477 -3.25 17.40 -4.73
N VAL A 478 -4.39 16.78 -5.01
CA VAL A 478 -5.71 17.39 -4.76
C VAL A 478 -5.92 17.58 -3.26
N ARG A 479 -5.64 16.55 -2.44
CA ARG A 479 -5.74 16.64 -0.98
C ARG A 479 -4.79 17.68 -0.42
N ASP A 480 -3.53 17.67 -0.87
CA ASP A 480 -2.52 18.65 -0.44
C ASP A 480 -2.99 20.08 -0.76
N TYR A 481 -3.46 20.35 -1.99
CA TYR A 481 -4.01 21.65 -2.35
C TYR A 481 -5.23 22.06 -1.51
N LEU A 482 -6.18 21.14 -1.29
CA LEU A 482 -7.37 21.45 -0.51
C LEU A 482 -7.04 21.74 0.95
N ARG A 483 -6.07 21.03 1.54
CA ARG A 483 -5.62 21.24 2.92
C ARG A 483 -4.78 22.51 3.07
N ASP A 484 -3.79 22.67 2.21
CA ASP A 484 -2.71 23.65 2.43
C ASP A 484 -3.02 25.01 1.79
N CYS A 485 -3.82 25.04 0.71
CA CYS A 485 -4.07 26.26 -0.08
C CYS A 485 -5.55 26.66 -0.16
N HIS A 486 -6.49 25.73 0.02
CA HIS A 486 -7.92 25.96 -0.25
C HIS A 486 -8.87 25.75 0.94
N TYR A 487 -8.36 25.35 2.11
CA TYR A 487 -9.19 24.93 3.24
C TYR A 487 -10.08 26.07 3.76
N GLN A 488 -9.52 27.26 3.88
CA GLN A 488 -10.27 28.45 4.32
C GLN A 488 -11.38 28.80 3.34
N GLN A 489 -11.10 28.75 2.04
CA GLN A 489 -12.06 29.06 0.98
C GLN A 489 -13.21 28.05 0.95
N LEU A 490 -12.95 26.77 1.25
CA LEU A 490 -14.02 25.78 1.45
C LEU A 490 -14.90 26.16 2.65
N THR A 491 -14.27 26.61 3.74
CA THR A 491 -14.99 27.04 4.95
C THR A 491 -15.84 28.28 4.68
N ASP A 492 -15.33 29.25 3.93
CA ASP A 492 -16.03 30.48 3.57
C ASP A 492 -17.27 30.24 2.66
N ILE A 493 -17.32 29.11 1.94
CA ILE A 493 -18.49 28.71 1.14
C ILE A 493 -19.66 28.27 2.02
N LEU A 494 -19.39 27.80 3.23
CA LEU A 494 -20.41 27.27 4.13
C LEU A 494 -21.23 28.41 4.76
N LYS A 495 -22.56 28.25 4.77
CA LYS A 495 -23.48 29.24 5.36
C LYS A 495 -23.66 29.08 6.87
N SER A 496 -23.28 27.93 7.40
CA SER A 496 -23.39 27.56 8.79
C SER A 496 -22.07 26.97 9.26
N GLN A 497 -21.80 27.09 10.56
CA GLN A 497 -20.65 26.41 11.16
C GLN A 497 -20.76 24.90 10.89
N PHE A 498 -19.68 24.33 10.38
CA PHE A 498 -19.54 22.90 10.12
C PHE A 498 -18.19 22.48 10.69
N GLN A 499 -18.19 21.46 11.54
CA GLN A 499 -16.98 20.92 12.16
C GLN A 499 -16.69 19.56 11.53
N PRO A 500 -15.72 19.45 10.60
CA PRO A 500 -15.50 18.23 9.82
C PRO A 500 -15.15 17.03 10.70
N LEU A 501 -14.29 17.21 11.71
CA LEU A 501 -13.92 16.15 12.66
C LEU A 501 -15.11 15.65 13.48
N VAL A 502 -16.03 16.55 13.87
CA VAL A 502 -17.25 16.17 14.59
C VAL A 502 -18.18 15.37 13.68
N SER A 503 -18.33 15.78 12.41
CA SER A 503 -19.10 15.04 11.41
C SER A 503 -18.50 13.64 11.17
N LEU A 504 -17.17 13.54 11.04
CA LEU A 504 -16.45 12.27 10.96
C LEU A 504 -16.69 11.37 12.19
N GLY A 505 -16.69 11.93 13.40
CA GLY A 505 -17.04 11.21 14.62
C GLY A 505 -18.46 10.62 14.59
N HIS A 506 -19.45 11.40 14.13
CA HIS A 506 -20.82 10.92 13.94
C HIS A 506 -20.90 9.83 12.86
N MET A 507 -20.14 9.96 11.77
CA MET A 507 -20.07 8.94 10.72
C MET A 507 -19.49 7.63 11.28
N MET A 508 -18.37 7.68 12.00
CA MET A 508 -17.75 6.50 12.59
C MET A 508 -18.69 5.80 13.57
N LEU A 509 -19.40 6.55 14.43
CA LEU A 509 -20.40 5.97 15.32
C LEU A 509 -21.54 5.27 14.55
N PHE A 510 -22.02 5.90 13.46
CA PHE A 510 -23.06 5.31 12.63
C PHE A 510 -22.59 3.99 11.98
N LEU A 511 -21.36 3.97 11.44
CA LEU A 511 -20.77 2.78 10.85
C LEU A 511 -20.52 1.68 11.89
N LEU A 512 -20.08 2.06 13.10
CA LEU A 512 -19.89 1.15 14.24
C LEU A 512 -21.19 0.43 14.59
N LYS A 513 -22.31 1.19 14.72
CA LYS A 513 -23.65 0.63 14.94
C LYS A 513 -24.13 -0.27 13.80
N GLY A 514 -23.58 -0.06 12.61
CA GLY A 514 -23.82 -0.82 11.40
C GLY A 514 -23.06 -2.14 11.27
N LEU A 515 -22.16 -2.47 12.20
CA LEU A 515 -21.41 -3.72 12.13
C LEU A 515 -22.31 -4.95 12.27
N PRO A 516 -22.03 -6.05 11.54
CA PRO A 516 -22.65 -7.34 11.83
C PRO A 516 -22.22 -7.84 13.22
N PRO A 517 -22.97 -8.78 13.83
CA PRO A 517 -22.59 -9.35 15.11
C PRO A 517 -21.14 -9.86 15.12
N ILE A 518 -20.39 -9.46 16.14
CA ILE A 518 -18.96 -9.72 16.25
C ILE A 518 -18.75 -11.07 16.95
N ASN A 519 -18.03 -11.96 16.29
CA ASN A 519 -17.48 -13.15 16.91
C ASN A 519 -16.03 -12.86 17.34
N ILE A 520 -15.80 -12.82 18.66
CA ILE A 520 -14.47 -12.57 19.22
C ILE A 520 -13.42 -13.65 18.87
N GLN A 521 -13.86 -14.83 18.41
CA GLN A 521 -12.96 -15.87 17.91
C GLN A 521 -12.46 -15.59 16.49
N LYS A 522 -12.98 -14.56 15.82
CA LYS A 522 -12.54 -14.14 14.49
C LYS A 522 -11.72 -12.85 14.59
N PRO A 523 -10.38 -12.91 14.53
CA PRO A 523 -9.52 -11.74 14.69
C PRO A 523 -9.83 -10.61 13.70
N THR A 524 -10.27 -10.95 12.49
CA THR A 524 -10.64 -9.96 11.46
C THR A 524 -11.85 -9.11 11.86
N GLN A 525 -12.82 -9.68 12.59
CA GLN A 525 -13.99 -8.94 13.05
C GLN A 525 -13.66 -8.01 14.22
N ILE A 526 -12.80 -8.46 15.14
CA ILE A 526 -12.25 -7.60 16.21
C ILE A 526 -11.45 -6.45 15.59
N THR A 527 -10.61 -6.74 14.60
CA THR A 527 -9.77 -5.72 13.95
C THR A 527 -10.63 -4.61 13.35
N ARG A 528 -11.74 -4.95 12.67
CA ARG A 528 -12.68 -3.95 12.12
C ARG A 528 -13.31 -3.08 13.20
N LEU A 529 -13.76 -3.69 14.31
CA LEU A 529 -14.32 -2.95 15.44
C LEU A 529 -13.30 -1.95 15.99
N ILE A 530 -12.10 -2.42 16.29
CA ILE A 530 -11.04 -1.62 16.89
C ILE A 530 -10.59 -0.51 15.92
N GLN A 531 -10.51 -0.77 14.62
CA GLN A 531 -10.18 0.26 13.63
C GLN A 531 -11.19 1.42 13.62
N ILE A 532 -12.49 1.15 13.60
CA ILE A 532 -13.52 2.22 13.64
C ILE A 532 -13.44 2.99 14.96
N VAL A 533 -13.22 2.30 16.08
CA VAL A 533 -13.05 2.92 17.40
C VAL A 533 -11.80 3.81 17.44
N ASP A 534 -10.67 3.35 16.91
CA ASP A 534 -9.42 4.10 16.89
C ASP A 534 -9.54 5.36 16.04
N GLU A 535 -10.22 5.29 14.88
CA GLU A 535 -10.52 6.46 14.06
C GLU A 535 -11.44 7.45 14.78
N LEU A 536 -12.49 6.98 15.44
CA LEU A 536 -13.39 7.84 16.22
C LEU A 536 -12.64 8.56 17.35
N LEU A 537 -11.82 7.81 18.10
CA LEU A 537 -10.98 8.37 19.16
C LEU A 537 -9.98 9.41 18.62
N TYR A 538 -9.39 9.15 17.45
CA TYR A 538 -8.53 10.12 16.77
C TYR A 538 -9.29 11.41 16.45
N TYR A 539 -10.47 11.32 15.83
CA TYR A 539 -11.26 12.51 15.50
C TYR A 539 -11.71 13.27 16.76
N ALA A 540 -12.03 12.57 17.85
CA ALA A 540 -12.33 13.18 19.14
C ALA A 540 -11.15 13.96 19.70
N HIS A 541 -9.97 13.34 19.71
CA HIS A 541 -8.73 13.97 20.17
C HIS A 541 -8.35 15.19 19.35
N GLU A 542 -8.39 15.11 18.02
CA GLU A 542 -8.09 16.24 17.15
C GLU A 542 -9.13 17.37 17.26
N ALA A 543 -10.42 17.03 17.42
CA ALA A 543 -11.47 18.03 17.64
C ALA A 543 -11.26 18.80 18.96
N GLU A 544 -10.87 18.11 20.04
CA GLU A 544 -10.58 18.74 21.33
C GLU A 544 -9.38 19.70 21.26
N LYS A 545 -8.31 19.29 20.56
CA LYS A 545 -7.14 20.16 20.35
C LYS A 545 -7.49 21.47 19.67
N LEU A 546 -8.40 21.44 18.68
CA LEU A 546 -8.79 22.62 17.91
C LEU A 546 -9.78 23.52 18.65
N ASP A 547 -10.70 22.95 19.43
CA ASP A 547 -11.76 23.71 20.11
C ASP A 547 -11.25 24.45 21.36
N GLY A 548 -10.17 23.97 21.98
CA GLY A 548 -9.54 24.61 23.17
C GLY A 548 -10.47 24.72 24.39
N SER A 549 -11.67 24.13 24.32
CA SER A 549 -12.70 24.16 25.36
C SER A 549 -12.50 23.01 26.36
N THR A 550 -13.07 23.16 27.56
CA THR A 550 -13.03 22.11 28.60
C THR A 550 -14.02 20.96 28.37
N THR A 551 -14.89 21.06 27.36
CA THR A 551 -15.93 20.05 27.08
C THR A 551 -15.85 19.63 25.62
N SER A 552 -15.39 18.39 25.39
CA SER A 552 -15.27 17.80 24.06
C SER A 552 -16.61 17.80 23.32
N PRO A 553 -16.69 18.30 22.08
CA PRO A 553 -17.91 18.25 21.27
C PRO A 553 -18.34 16.81 20.96
N LEU A 554 -17.42 15.85 21.10
CA LEU A 554 -17.62 14.43 20.85
C LEU A 554 -17.84 13.60 22.12
N ALA A 555 -17.87 14.19 23.33
CA ALA A 555 -18.08 13.44 24.57
C ALA A 555 -19.36 12.56 24.55
N PRO A 556 -20.55 13.04 24.12
CA PRO A 556 -21.73 12.18 24.03
C PRO A 556 -21.60 11.02 23.03
N ILE A 557 -20.79 11.22 21.98
CA ILE A 557 -20.50 10.19 20.98
C ILE A 557 -19.59 9.12 21.57
N LEU A 558 -18.61 9.50 22.40
CA LEU A 558 -17.72 8.56 23.08
C LEU A 558 -18.50 7.67 24.06
N ASP A 559 -19.44 8.25 24.82
CA ASP A 559 -20.30 7.47 25.72
C ASP A 559 -21.17 6.46 24.94
N GLU A 560 -21.73 6.88 23.80
CA GLU A 560 -22.53 5.98 22.96
C GLU A 560 -21.67 4.94 22.24
N MET A 561 -20.44 5.29 21.84
CA MET A 561 -19.46 4.34 21.29
C MET A 561 -19.15 3.24 22.31
N ASP A 562 -18.91 3.60 23.57
CA ASP A 562 -18.66 2.66 24.66
C ASP A 562 -19.84 1.69 24.86
N ARG A 563 -21.06 2.24 24.87
CA ARG A 563 -22.30 1.45 24.95
C ARG A 563 -22.44 0.46 23.79
N VAL A 564 -22.14 0.90 22.56
CA VAL A 564 -22.23 0.07 21.35
C VAL A 564 -21.17 -1.03 21.36
N CYS A 565 -19.93 -0.73 21.74
CA CYS A 565 -18.87 -1.72 21.87
C CYS A 565 -19.22 -2.77 22.93
N THR A 566 -19.71 -2.32 24.09
CA THR A 566 -20.21 -3.20 25.15
C THR A 566 -21.34 -4.10 24.65
N PHE A 567 -22.28 -3.58 23.86
CA PHE A 567 -23.35 -4.38 23.27
C PHE A 567 -22.81 -5.52 22.39
N PHE A 568 -21.83 -5.25 21.53
CA PHE A 568 -21.24 -6.28 20.66
C PHE A 568 -20.45 -7.34 21.45
N THR A 569 -19.83 -6.98 22.57
CA THR A 569 -18.99 -7.90 23.36
C THR A 569 -19.71 -8.58 24.51
N ALA A 570 -20.87 -8.08 24.94
CA ALA A 570 -21.58 -8.52 26.15
C ALA A 570 -21.85 -10.03 26.20
N ALA A 571 -22.17 -10.65 25.06
CA ALA A 571 -22.44 -12.08 24.99
C ALA A 571 -21.17 -12.96 25.11
N SER A 572 -20.01 -12.38 24.84
CA SER A 572 -18.76 -13.13 24.64
C SER A 572 -17.68 -12.82 25.67
N MET A 573 -17.80 -11.72 26.42
CA MET A 573 -16.79 -11.26 27.38
C MET A 573 -17.41 -10.89 28.73
N ARG A 574 -16.69 -11.21 29.81
CA ARG A 574 -17.03 -10.80 31.18
C ARG A 574 -16.39 -9.47 31.60
N TYR A 575 -15.44 -8.99 30.80
CA TYR A 575 -14.67 -7.77 31.05
C TYR A 575 -15.02 -6.71 30.00
N HIS A 576 -14.58 -5.48 30.26
CA HIS A 576 -14.79 -4.35 29.35
C HIS A 576 -14.21 -4.62 27.95
N TRP A 577 -14.87 -4.11 26.90
CA TRP A 577 -14.49 -4.38 25.50
C TRP A 577 -13.06 -3.91 25.16
N THR A 578 -12.52 -2.96 25.92
CA THR A 578 -11.15 -2.46 25.75
C THR A 578 -10.08 -3.55 25.87
N HIS A 579 -10.35 -4.63 26.61
CA HIS A 579 -9.47 -5.79 26.69
C HIS A 579 -9.31 -6.54 25.36
N LEU A 580 -10.17 -6.29 24.37
CA LEU A 580 -9.97 -6.82 23.01
C LEU A 580 -8.66 -6.36 22.38
N ARG A 581 -8.11 -5.20 22.80
CA ARG A 581 -6.81 -4.71 22.33
C ARG A 581 -5.65 -5.59 22.79
N ASP A 582 -5.80 -6.25 23.94
CA ASP A 582 -4.76 -7.03 24.60
C ASP A 582 -4.97 -8.56 24.43
N MET A 583 -6.01 -8.98 23.70
CA MET A 583 -6.27 -10.40 23.46
C MET A 583 -5.13 -11.01 22.63
N PRO A 584 -4.50 -12.11 23.08
CA PRO A 584 -3.51 -12.82 22.29
C PRO A 584 -4.15 -13.26 20.97
N ARG A 585 -3.54 -12.87 19.84
CA ARG A 585 -3.99 -13.24 18.50
C ARG A 585 -3.72 -14.74 18.32
N VAL A 586 -4.72 -15.58 18.60
CA VAL A 586 -4.65 -17.05 18.49
C VAL A 586 -4.49 -17.51 17.05
#